data_AF-A0A5J4SAN2-F1
#
_entry.id   AF-A0A5J4SAN2-F1
#
_cell.length_a   1.000
_cell.length_b   1.000
_cell.length_c   1.000
_cell.angle_alpha   90.00
_cell.angle_beta   90.00
_cell.angle_gamma   90.00
#
_symmetry.space_group_name_H-M   'P 1'
#
loop_
_entity.id
_entity.type
_entity.pdbx_description
1 polymer ?
#
loop_
_entity_poly.entity_id
_entity_poly.type
_entity_poly.pdbx_seq_one_letter_code
_entity_poly.pdbx_strand_id
1 'polypeptide(L)'
;MDYYNDKIGVGYNELTSIVKRNTLDSLLKRGRVHRLNRGGGLNNQALIDYSTVPAVYRDAFEKQFGNPQEILAQRKKEEAVPIDSNANVFYSEYRYEKAGERVSLSESLQKEYTLNASVIKLLETTFQKRKAMRKALGGTTKHVFETIAAECEDLRDLCGHTLPVNPVRLREKMNAFRNEGFIALLSGKVGNSNTLKISKEVGDYIIALKRSRVPVYTDAQLFEVFNLEVLFGAGSRYRALEA
;
A
#
# COMPACT_ATOMS: atom_id res chain seq x y z
N MET A 1 11.46 7.15 -24.26
CA MET A 1 10.33 8.04 -23.92
C MET A 1 10.44 8.53 -22.48
N ASP A 2 10.02 9.77 -22.20
CA ASP A 2 10.01 10.38 -20.86
C ASP A 2 9.02 11.56 -20.78
N TYR A 3 8.65 12.01 -19.59
CA TYR A 3 7.93 13.27 -19.37
C TYR A 3 8.87 14.47 -19.44
N TYR A 4 8.46 15.53 -20.15
CA TYR A 4 9.18 16.78 -20.20
C TYR A 4 8.21 17.96 -20.17
N ASN A 5 8.25 18.77 -19.11
CA ASN A 5 7.33 19.90 -18.88
C ASN A 5 5.85 19.51 -19.10
N ASP A 6 5.39 18.46 -18.41
CA ASP A 6 4.03 17.90 -18.50
C ASP A 6 3.62 17.33 -19.86
N LYS A 7 4.56 17.24 -20.81
CA LYS A 7 4.34 16.64 -22.13
C LYS A 7 5.03 15.30 -22.24
N ILE A 8 4.47 14.45 -23.11
CA ILE A 8 5.02 13.13 -23.41
C ILE A 8 6.06 13.26 -24.51
N GLY A 9 7.31 13.02 -24.15
CA GLY A 9 8.45 12.99 -25.05
C GLY A 9 8.74 11.58 -25.53
N VAL A 10 8.65 11.35 -26.83
CA VAL A 10 9.19 10.14 -27.46
C VAL A 10 10.61 10.40 -27.97
N GLY A 11 11.49 9.42 -27.84
CA GLY A 11 12.89 9.56 -28.22
C GLY A 11 13.05 9.69 -29.73
N TYR A 12 13.97 10.55 -30.18
CA TYR A 12 14.27 10.70 -31.60
C TYR A 12 14.65 9.36 -32.24
N ASN A 13 15.48 8.54 -31.57
CA ASN A 13 15.89 7.25 -32.13
C ASN A 13 14.72 6.26 -32.21
N GLU A 14 13.84 6.27 -31.21
CA GLU A 14 12.62 5.45 -31.17
C GLU A 14 11.73 5.80 -32.37
N LEU A 15 11.49 7.10 -32.63
CA LEU A 15 10.73 7.55 -33.80
C LEU A 15 11.43 7.26 -35.13
N THR A 16 12.77 7.37 -35.21
CA THR A 16 13.48 7.08 -36.47
C THR A 16 13.47 5.59 -36.87
N SER A 17 13.08 4.70 -35.95
CA SER A 17 12.88 3.28 -36.28
C SER A 17 11.59 3.07 -37.11
N ILE A 18 10.62 3.96 -36.97
CA ILE A 18 9.32 3.91 -37.65
C ILE A 18 9.26 4.89 -38.83
N VAL A 19 9.84 6.07 -38.65
CA VAL A 19 9.86 7.17 -39.63
C VAL A 19 11.25 7.32 -40.20
N LYS A 20 11.38 7.38 -41.52
CA LYS A 20 12.67 7.68 -42.15
C LYS A 20 13.23 8.99 -41.59
N ARG A 21 14.52 9.00 -41.23
CA ARG A 21 15.22 10.16 -40.65
C ARG A 21 14.94 11.47 -41.39
N ASN A 22 15.13 11.48 -42.72
CA ASN A 22 14.91 12.66 -43.56
C ASN A 22 13.46 13.18 -43.51
N THR A 23 12.49 12.27 -43.36
CA THR A 23 11.07 12.62 -43.24
C THR A 23 10.80 13.27 -41.89
N LEU A 24 11.34 12.71 -40.81
CA LEU A 24 11.23 13.29 -39.47
C LEU A 24 11.88 14.67 -39.38
N ASP A 25 13.08 14.83 -39.94
CA ASP A 25 13.80 16.12 -39.96
C ASP A 25 13.05 17.18 -40.77
N SER A 26 12.43 16.79 -41.88
CA SER A 26 11.55 17.66 -42.68
C SER A 26 10.32 18.10 -41.89
N LEU A 27 9.68 17.19 -41.14
CA LEU A 27 8.53 17.52 -40.29
C LEU A 27 8.90 18.48 -39.15
N LEU A 28 10.06 18.28 -38.53
CA LEU A 28 10.62 19.18 -37.52
C LEU A 28 10.94 20.56 -38.09
N LYS A 29 11.61 20.63 -39.25
CA LYS A 29 11.97 21.90 -39.92
C LYS A 29 10.73 22.69 -40.34
N ARG A 30 9.66 22.01 -40.76
CA ARG A 30 8.37 22.61 -41.13
C ARG A 30 7.50 22.98 -39.92
N GLY A 31 7.93 22.67 -38.70
CA GLY A 31 7.18 22.95 -37.48
C GLY A 31 5.91 22.11 -37.30
N ARG A 32 5.77 21.00 -38.04
CA ARG A 32 4.61 20.09 -37.89
C ARG A 32 4.74 19.16 -36.69
N VAL A 33 5.98 18.91 -36.27
CA VAL A 33 6.33 18.13 -35.09
C VAL A 33 7.21 19.02 -34.22
N HIS A 34 7.01 18.99 -32.91
CA HIS A 34 7.75 19.84 -31.99
C HIS A 34 8.80 19.05 -31.21
N ARG A 35 9.98 19.64 -31.09
CA ARG A 35 11.05 19.11 -30.25
C ARG A 35 10.90 19.69 -28.84
N LEU A 36 10.91 18.83 -27.82
CA LEU A 36 10.79 19.23 -26.42
C LEU A 36 12.13 19.67 -25.84
N ASN A 37 13.20 18.96 -26.14
CA ASN A 37 14.56 19.32 -25.75
C ASN A 37 15.55 19.14 -26.92
N ARG A 38 16.65 19.90 -26.96
CA ARG A 38 17.60 19.78 -28.07
C ARG A 38 18.27 18.40 -28.16
N GLY A 39 18.38 17.68 -27.03
CA GLY A 39 19.26 16.53 -26.86
C GLY A 39 20.74 16.94 -26.88
N GLY A 40 21.63 16.03 -26.49
CA GLY A 40 23.09 16.22 -26.55
C GLY A 40 23.82 16.01 -25.23
N GLY A 41 25.05 15.47 -25.32
CA GLY A 41 25.81 14.96 -24.18
C GLY A 41 25.63 13.44 -24.00
N LEU A 42 26.49 12.82 -23.19
CA LEU A 42 26.39 11.39 -22.86
C LEU A 42 25.06 11.14 -22.13
N ASN A 43 24.29 10.14 -22.57
CA ASN A 43 22.98 9.74 -22.02
C ASN A 43 21.81 10.75 -22.18
N ASN A 44 21.94 11.79 -23.00
CA ASN A 44 20.85 12.74 -23.22
C ASN A 44 20.32 12.67 -24.66
N GLN A 45 19.10 12.16 -24.80
CA GLN A 45 18.43 12.01 -26.10
C GLN A 45 17.51 13.21 -26.39
N ALA A 46 17.39 13.56 -27.67
CA ALA A 46 16.36 14.50 -28.12
C ALA A 46 14.97 13.85 -28.01
N LEU A 47 14.05 14.55 -27.35
CA LEU A 47 12.66 14.20 -27.13
C LEU A 47 11.77 15.01 -28.08
N ILE A 48 10.79 14.32 -28.63
CA ILE A 48 9.79 14.87 -29.55
C ILE A 48 8.43 14.80 -28.87
N ASP A 49 7.64 15.87 -28.99
CA ASP A 49 6.29 15.96 -28.46
C ASP A 49 5.37 14.96 -29.19
N TYR A 50 5.02 13.88 -28.49
CA TYR A 50 4.20 12.80 -29.03
C TYR A 50 2.84 13.28 -29.53
N SER A 51 2.26 14.30 -28.88
CA SER A 51 0.95 14.85 -29.27
C SER A 51 0.96 15.46 -30.67
N THR A 52 2.12 15.96 -31.10
CA THR A 52 2.32 16.63 -32.41
C THR A 52 2.69 15.67 -33.53
N VAL A 53 3.00 14.41 -33.19
CA VAL A 53 3.36 13.39 -34.18
C VAL A 53 2.12 13.02 -35.02
N PRO A 54 2.21 13.00 -36.36
CA PRO A 54 1.10 12.59 -37.22
C PRO A 54 0.55 11.20 -36.85
N ALA A 55 -0.78 11.04 -36.92
CA ALA A 55 -1.49 9.83 -36.48
C ALA A 55 -0.92 8.53 -37.10
N VAL A 56 -0.60 8.54 -38.39
CA VAL A 56 0.01 7.40 -39.10
C VAL A 56 1.26 6.88 -38.39
N TYR A 57 2.09 7.76 -37.85
CA TYR A 57 3.31 7.39 -37.14
C TYR A 57 3.05 7.05 -35.67
N ARG A 58 2.02 7.63 -35.04
CA ARG A 58 1.61 7.25 -33.68
C ARG A 58 1.08 5.83 -33.65
N ASP A 59 0.22 5.44 -34.59
CA ASP A 59 -0.33 4.08 -34.67
C ASP A 59 0.78 3.05 -34.90
N ALA A 60 1.74 3.37 -35.77
CA ALA A 60 2.91 2.52 -35.99
C ALA A 60 3.82 2.45 -34.75
N PHE A 61 3.94 3.55 -34.02
CA PHE A 61 4.69 3.60 -32.77
C PHE A 61 4.06 2.74 -31.68
N GLU A 62 2.74 2.85 -31.47
CA GLU A 62 2.01 2.08 -30.48
C GLU A 62 2.06 0.58 -30.78
N LYS A 63 2.03 0.17 -32.06
CA LYS A 63 2.19 -1.24 -32.45
C LYS A 63 3.55 -1.82 -32.09
N GLN A 64 4.61 -1.02 -32.12
CA GLN A 64 5.98 -1.50 -31.89
C GLN A 64 6.41 -1.36 -30.42
N PHE A 65 6.07 -0.23 -29.79
CA PHE A 65 6.57 0.13 -28.47
C PHE A 65 5.48 0.16 -27.38
N GLY A 66 4.20 0.03 -27.76
CA GLY A 66 3.06 0.22 -26.87
C GLY A 66 2.68 1.70 -26.69
N ASN A 67 1.62 1.95 -25.94
CA ASN A 67 1.12 3.30 -25.69
C ASN A 67 2.08 4.07 -24.76
N PRO A 68 2.69 5.19 -25.21
CA PRO A 68 3.57 6.01 -24.37
C PRO A 68 2.93 6.49 -23.07
N GLN A 69 1.63 6.82 -23.10
CA GLN A 69 0.89 7.30 -21.93
C GLN A 69 0.85 6.23 -20.85
N GLU A 70 0.46 5.01 -21.22
CA GLU A 70 0.31 3.89 -20.30
C GLU A 70 1.67 3.46 -19.74
N ILE A 71 2.69 3.38 -20.59
CA ILE A 71 4.03 2.97 -20.18
C ILE A 71 4.64 3.97 -19.21
N LEU A 72 4.55 5.28 -19.52
CA LEU A 72 5.08 6.31 -18.63
C LEU A 72 4.25 6.43 -17.34
N ALA A 73 2.93 6.25 -17.40
CA ALA A 73 2.11 6.19 -16.19
C ALA A 73 2.51 5.00 -15.31
N GLN A 74 2.73 3.82 -15.89
CA GLN A 74 3.16 2.64 -15.17
C GLN A 74 4.56 2.82 -14.56
N ARG A 75 5.53 3.34 -15.33
CA ARG A 75 6.86 3.68 -14.80
C ARG A 75 6.80 4.67 -13.66
N LYS A 76 5.98 5.72 -13.79
CA LYS A 76 5.78 6.70 -12.72
C LYS A 76 5.25 6.03 -11.44
N LYS A 77 4.37 5.04 -11.55
CA LYS A 77 3.89 4.26 -10.39
C LYS A 77 5.00 3.41 -9.77
N GLU A 78 5.79 2.74 -10.59
CA GLU A 78 6.89 1.87 -10.14
C GLU A 78 8.03 2.66 -9.49
N GLU A 79 8.37 3.84 -10.03
CA GLU A 79 9.40 4.73 -9.51
C GLU A 79 8.93 5.55 -8.31
N ALA A 80 7.62 5.76 -8.14
CA ALA A 80 7.07 6.57 -7.05
C ALA A 80 7.43 6.02 -5.67
N VAL A 81 7.43 4.70 -5.49
CA VAL A 81 7.67 4.06 -4.20
C VAL A 81 8.61 2.87 -4.35
N PRO A 82 9.87 2.97 -3.92
CA PRO A 82 10.76 1.82 -3.91
C PRO A 82 10.27 0.78 -2.88
N ILE A 83 10.07 -0.46 -3.35
CA ILE A 83 9.62 -1.56 -2.49
C ILE A 83 10.72 -1.88 -1.45
N ASP A 84 10.32 -1.98 -0.19
CA ASP A 84 11.23 -2.28 0.92
C ASP A 84 11.38 -3.80 1.02
N SER A 85 12.57 -4.29 0.67
CA SER A 85 12.90 -5.72 0.75
C SER A 85 12.74 -6.27 2.16
N ASN A 86 13.04 -5.49 3.20
CA ASN A 86 12.95 -5.93 4.59
C ASN A 86 11.49 -6.07 5.01
N ALA A 87 10.63 -5.17 4.55
CA ALA A 87 9.19 -5.29 4.78
C ALA A 87 8.62 -6.55 4.10
N ASN A 88 9.04 -6.83 2.86
CA ASN A 88 8.61 -8.03 2.14
C ASN A 88 9.02 -9.33 2.86
N VAL A 89 10.27 -9.42 3.31
CA VAL A 89 10.74 -10.57 4.10
C VAL A 89 9.93 -10.70 5.39
N PHE A 90 9.77 -9.60 6.13
CA PHE A 90 9.02 -9.63 7.39
C PHE A 90 7.58 -10.13 7.23
N TYR A 91 6.81 -9.59 6.28
CA TYR A 91 5.40 -9.98 6.13
C TYR A 91 5.23 -11.38 5.50
N SER A 92 6.18 -11.84 4.68
CA SER A 92 6.15 -13.20 4.15
C SER A 92 6.47 -14.25 5.22
N GLU A 93 7.34 -13.93 6.16
CA GLU A 93 7.70 -14.78 7.31
C GLU A 93 6.73 -14.66 8.48
N TYR A 94 5.94 -13.59 8.56
CA TYR A 94 4.99 -13.38 9.65
C TYR A 94 3.98 -14.52 9.76
N ARG A 95 3.78 -15.01 10.99
CA ARG A 95 2.83 -16.06 11.35
C ARG A 95 1.98 -15.59 12.52
N TYR A 96 0.69 -15.93 12.47
CA TYR A 96 -0.26 -15.63 13.55
C TYR A 96 -1.19 -16.81 13.80
N GLU A 97 -1.80 -16.84 14.97
CA GLU A 97 -2.78 -17.89 15.30
C GLU A 97 -4.16 -17.54 14.76
N LYS A 98 -4.76 -18.49 14.05
CA LYS A 98 -6.12 -18.40 13.53
C LYS A 98 -6.82 -19.72 13.81
N ALA A 99 -7.84 -19.69 14.67
CA ALA A 99 -8.61 -20.88 15.06
C ALA A 99 -7.75 -22.05 15.59
N GLY A 100 -6.66 -21.76 16.32
CA GLY A 100 -5.77 -22.77 16.90
C GLY A 100 -4.64 -23.24 15.98
N GLU A 101 -4.59 -22.77 14.74
CA GLU A 101 -3.52 -23.09 13.78
C GLU A 101 -2.62 -21.88 13.53
N ARG A 102 -1.32 -22.11 13.33
CA ARG A 102 -0.37 -21.07 12.90
C ARG A 102 -0.46 -20.89 11.39
N VAL A 103 -0.99 -19.75 10.96
CA VAL A 103 -1.21 -19.41 9.55
C VAL A 103 -0.36 -18.20 9.16
N SER A 104 0.06 -18.14 7.89
CA SER A 104 0.71 -16.98 7.29
C SER A 104 -0.30 -15.91 6.85
N LEU A 105 0.19 -14.70 6.59
CA LEU A 105 -0.60 -13.69 5.88
C LEU A 105 -0.93 -14.15 4.46
N SER A 106 -2.11 -13.80 3.96
CA SER A 106 -2.42 -14.01 2.53
C SER A 106 -1.50 -13.16 1.65
N GLU A 107 -1.22 -13.60 0.43
CA GLU A 107 -0.37 -12.84 -0.51
C GLU A 107 -0.88 -11.42 -0.74
N SER A 108 -2.20 -11.23 -0.78
CA SER A 108 -2.83 -9.91 -0.88
C SER A 108 -2.45 -8.99 0.28
N LEU A 109 -2.52 -9.49 1.51
CA LEU A 109 -2.18 -8.73 2.72
C LEU A 109 -0.68 -8.48 2.81
N GLN A 110 0.16 -9.44 2.41
CA GLN A 110 1.61 -9.26 2.36
C GLN A 110 1.95 -8.09 1.43
N LYS A 111 1.43 -8.10 0.18
CA LYS A 111 1.64 -7.02 -0.79
C LYS A 111 1.16 -5.66 -0.26
N GLU A 112 -0.03 -5.62 0.34
CA GLU A 112 -0.60 -4.41 0.92
C GLU A 112 0.29 -3.84 2.05
N TYR A 113 0.67 -4.66 3.03
CA TYR A 113 1.48 -4.22 4.15
C TYR A 113 2.90 -3.84 3.74
N THR A 114 3.49 -4.55 2.77
CA THR A 114 4.79 -4.19 2.20
C THR A 114 4.73 -2.83 1.52
N LEU A 115 3.71 -2.58 0.69
CA LEU A 115 3.51 -1.28 0.05
C LEU A 115 3.33 -0.17 1.07
N ASN A 116 2.47 -0.38 2.08
CA ASN A 116 2.25 0.59 3.15
C ASN A 116 3.53 0.90 3.92
N ALA A 117 4.37 -0.09 4.22
CA ALA A 117 5.65 0.10 4.89
C ALA A 117 6.62 0.92 4.04
N SER A 118 6.71 0.61 2.74
CA SER A 118 7.51 1.39 1.79
C SER A 118 7.10 2.84 1.73
N VAL A 119 5.78 3.11 1.66
CA VAL A 119 5.24 4.47 1.65
C VAL A 119 5.58 5.20 2.95
N ILE A 120 5.35 4.59 4.13
CA ILE A 120 5.70 5.23 5.41
C ILE A 120 7.17 5.59 5.46
N LYS A 121 8.05 4.68 5.05
CA LYS A 121 9.51 4.92 5.05
C LYS A 121 9.89 6.05 4.11
N LEU A 122 9.31 6.10 2.91
CA LEU A 122 9.48 7.23 1.98
C LEU A 122 9.03 8.54 2.63
N LEU A 123 7.82 8.60 3.18
CA LEU A 123 7.26 9.79 3.84
C LEU A 123 8.12 10.24 5.03
N GLU A 124 8.67 9.32 5.82
CA GLU A 124 9.58 9.66 6.91
C GLU A 124 10.87 10.30 6.38
N THR A 125 11.48 9.73 5.34
CA THR A 125 12.69 10.33 4.75
C THR A 125 12.40 11.72 4.17
N THR A 126 11.28 11.90 3.45
CA THR A 126 10.89 13.20 2.89
C THR A 126 10.59 14.20 3.99
N PHE A 127 9.90 13.80 5.06
CA PHE A 127 9.63 14.66 6.21
C PHE A 127 10.92 15.16 6.86
N GLN A 128 11.90 14.28 7.11
CA GLN A 128 13.18 14.67 7.71
C GLN A 128 13.98 15.59 6.80
N LYS A 129 14.05 15.30 5.49
CA LYS A 129 14.73 16.15 4.50
C LYS A 129 14.12 17.55 4.46
N ARG A 130 12.79 17.66 4.34
CA ARG A 130 12.09 18.96 4.31
C ARG A 130 12.26 19.73 5.62
N LYS A 131 12.18 19.04 6.76
CA LYS A 131 12.38 19.65 8.08
C LYS A 131 13.81 20.20 8.23
N ALA A 132 14.82 19.43 7.84
CA ALA A 132 16.22 19.84 7.87
C ALA A 132 16.49 21.04 6.95
N MET A 133 15.99 21.00 5.71
CA MET A 133 16.14 22.10 4.75
C MET A 133 15.50 23.38 5.25
N ARG A 134 14.25 23.34 5.76
CA ARG A 134 13.60 24.54 6.31
C ARG A 134 14.37 25.10 7.50
N LYS A 135 14.88 24.25 8.39
CA LYS A 135 15.70 24.68 9.53
C LYS A 135 16.99 25.36 9.06
N ALA A 136 17.67 24.82 8.05
CA ALA A 136 18.89 25.41 7.49
C ALA A 136 18.65 26.80 6.87
N LEU A 137 17.45 27.02 6.32
CA LEU A 137 17.02 28.32 5.76
C LEU A 137 16.39 29.27 6.78
N GLY A 138 16.40 28.94 8.09
CA GLY A 138 15.82 29.77 9.14
C GLY A 138 14.28 29.83 9.16
N GLY A 139 13.61 28.94 8.43
CA GLY A 139 12.15 28.91 8.28
C GLY A 139 11.41 28.09 9.34
N THR A 140 10.09 28.27 9.41
CA THR A 140 9.21 27.50 10.31
C THR A 140 8.95 26.07 9.81
N THR A 141 8.91 25.13 10.75
CA THR A 141 8.65 23.71 10.49
C THR A 141 7.21 23.28 10.79
N LYS A 142 6.36 24.20 11.29
CA LYS A 142 5.00 23.91 11.77
C LYS A 142 4.12 23.19 10.74
N HIS A 143 4.18 23.64 9.49
CA HIS A 143 3.34 23.14 8.38
C HIS A 143 4.01 22.08 7.51
N VAL A 144 5.22 21.62 7.86
CA VAL A 144 5.92 20.62 7.02
C VAL A 144 5.12 19.33 6.94
N PHE A 145 4.45 18.93 8.02
CA PHE A 145 3.65 17.71 8.04
C PHE A 145 2.43 17.77 7.11
N GLU A 146 1.78 18.93 6.96
CA GLU A 146 0.64 19.09 6.04
C GLU A 146 1.06 18.79 4.59
N THR A 147 2.27 19.20 4.20
CA THR A 147 2.82 18.86 2.87
C THR A 147 3.11 17.38 2.68
N ILE A 148 3.41 16.65 3.77
CA ILE A 148 3.63 15.20 3.75
C ILE A 148 2.29 14.46 3.69
N ALA A 149 1.27 14.96 4.37
CA ALA A 149 -0.07 14.39 4.28
C ALA A 149 -0.64 14.54 2.86
N ALA A 150 -0.44 15.69 2.21
CA ALA A 150 -0.81 15.88 0.81
C ALA A 150 -0.07 14.91 -0.12
N GLU A 151 1.24 14.77 0.04
CA GLU A 151 2.05 13.82 -0.74
C GLU A 151 1.63 12.35 -0.51
N CYS A 152 1.16 12.00 0.69
CA CYS A 152 0.58 10.69 0.94
C CYS A 152 -0.68 10.46 0.11
N GLU A 153 -1.53 11.47 -0.09
CA GLU A 153 -2.71 11.32 -0.96
C GLU A 153 -2.32 11.24 -2.44
N ASP A 154 -1.33 12.02 -2.89
CA ASP A 154 -0.80 11.91 -4.26
C ASP A 154 -0.24 10.50 -4.53
N LEU A 155 0.46 9.90 -3.54
CA LEU A 155 0.95 8.54 -3.63
C LEU A 155 -0.18 7.50 -3.64
N ARG A 156 -1.30 7.77 -2.96
CA ARG A 156 -2.47 6.88 -2.98
C ARG A 156 -3.03 6.73 -4.38
N ASP A 157 -3.13 7.81 -5.13
CA ASP A 157 -3.61 7.79 -6.52
C ASP A 157 -2.66 7.03 -7.46
N LEU A 158 -1.36 7.04 -7.15
CA LEU A 158 -0.35 6.37 -7.95
C LEU A 158 -0.27 4.86 -7.63
N CYS A 159 -0.08 4.49 -6.37
CA CYS A 159 0.22 3.11 -5.96
C CYS A 159 -0.93 2.38 -5.26
N GLY A 160 -1.99 3.08 -4.84
CA GLY A 160 -3.17 2.46 -4.24
C GLY A 160 -3.00 1.96 -2.80
N HIS A 161 -2.11 2.58 -2.01
CA HIS A 161 -1.86 2.17 -0.62
C HIS A 161 -3.08 2.41 0.31
N THR A 162 -3.12 1.73 1.46
CA THR A 162 -4.27 1.75 2.40
C THR A 162 -4.03 2.55 3.68
N LEU A 163 -2.99 3.41 3.72
CA LEU A 163 -2.71 4.29 4.86
C LEU A 163 -3.87 5.25 5.20
N PRO A 164 -3.98 5.73 6.46
CA PRO A 164 -5.08 6.61 6.87
C PRO A 164 -5.09 7.96 6.14
N VAL A 165 -6.27 8.38 5.65
CA VAL A 165 -6.48 9.69 5.01
C VAL A 165 -6.39 10.85 6.01
N ASN A 166 -6.83 10.63 7.25
CA ASN A 166 -6.78 11.67 8.28
C ASN A 166 -5.31 11.93 8.68
N PRO A 167 -4.80 13.17 8.57
CA PRO A 167 -3.41 13.50 8.86
C PRO A 167 -3.00 13.21 10.30
N VAL A 168 -3.92 13.32 11.26
CA VAL A 168 -3.66 12.98 12.67
C VAL A 168 -3.42 11.48 12.81
N ARG A 169 -4.29 10.66 12.22
CA ARG A 169 -4.13 9.19 12.24
C ARG A 169 -2.91 8.73 11.44
N LEU A 170 -2.60 9.40 10.33
CA LEU A 170 -1.37 9.15 9.59
C LEU A 170 -0.16 9.41 10.47
N ARG A 171 -0.14 10.52 11.21
CA ARG A 171 0.94 10.85 12.15
C ARG A 171 1.08 9.81 13.26
N GLU A 172 -0.04 9.42 13.87
CA GLU A 172 -0.06 8.35 14.88
C GLU A 172 0.51 7.05 14.31
N LYS A 173 0.12 6.67 13.09
CA LYS A 173 0.60 5.46 12.43
C LYS A 173 2.10 5.52 12.10
N MET A 174 2.59 6.68 11.63
CA MET A 174 4.03 6.89 11.40
C MET A 174 4.83 6.81 12.71
N ASN A 175 4.31 7.39 13.80
CA ASN A 175 4.95 7.31 15.11
C ASN A 175 4.95 5.88 15.66
N ALA A 176 3.85 5.15 15.51
CA ALA A 176 3.77 3.73 15.88
C ALA A 176 4.79 2.91 15.07
N PHE A 177 4.89 3.14 13.76
CA PHE A 177 5.88 2.49 12.91
C PHE A 177 7.31 2.77 13.35
N ARG A 178 7.61 4.00 13.80
CA ARG A 178 8.95 4.33 14.33
C ARG A 178 9.29 3.56 15.60
N ASN A 179 8.31 3.28 16.45
CA ASN A 179 8.52 2.64 17.75
C ASN A 179 8.47 1.11 17.66
N GLU A 180 7.53 0.57 16.89
CA GLU A 180 7.20 -0.86 16.83
C GLU A 180 7.59 -1.51 15.50
N GLY A 181 8.07 -0.74 14.53
CA GLY A 181 8.48 -1.22 13.21
C GLY A 181 7.30 -1.75 12.38
N PHE A 182 7.53 -2.84 11.65
CA PHE A 182 6.54 -3.45 10.76
C PHE A 182 5.30 -3.98 11.48
N ILE A 183 5.40 -4.32 12.78
CA ILE A 183 4.28 -4.82 13.58
C ILE A 183 3.17 -3.76 13.68
N ALA A 184 3.52 -2.48 13.80
CA ALA A 184 2.55 -1.39 13.92
C ALA A 184 1.61 -1.28 12.71
N LEU A 185 1.98 -1.82 11.54
CA LEU A 185 1.14 -1.77 10.34
C LEU A 185 0.11 -2.90 10.29
N LEU A 186 0.34 -4.00 11.01
CA LEU A 186 -0.59 -5.12 11.06
C LEU A 186 -1.93 -4.66 11.64
N SER A 187 -3.01 -5.06 10.99
CA SER A 187 -4.35 -4.84 11.53
C SER A 187 -4.53 -5.69 12.79
N GLY A 188 -5.08 -5.12 13.86
CA GLY A 188 -5.41 -5.87 15.09
C GLY A 188 -6.46 -6.97 14.88
N LYS A 189 -7.07 -7.06 13.69
CA LYS A 189 -7.90 -8.20 13.28
C LYS A 189 -7.08 -9.45 12.97
N VAL A 190 -5.84 -9.29 12.51
CA VAL A 190 -4.92 -10.39 12.23
C VAL A 190 -4.43 -10.94 13.57
N GLY A 191 -4.64 -12.24 13.81
CA GLY A 191 -4.29 -12.87 15.09
C GLY A 191 -5.27 -12.59 16.23
N ASN A 192 -6.48 -12.10 15.94
CA ASN A 192 -7.47 -11.85 16.98
C ASN A 192 -8.04 -13.17 17.56
N SER A 193 -7.41 -13.65 18.64
CA SER A 193 -7.86 -14.77 19.45
C SER A 193 -9.16 -14.48 20.22
N ASN A 194 -9.58 -13.22 20.38
CA ASN A 194 -10.83 -12.87 21.08
C ASN A 194 -12.10 -13.40 20.37
N THR A 195 -12.00 -13.86 19.13
CA THR A 195 -13.15 -14.45 18.41
C THR A 195 -13.63 -15.75 19.04
N LEU A 196 -12.77 -16.45 19.80
CA LEU A 196 -13.11 -17.65 20.57
C LEU A 196 -13.03 -17.37 22.08
N LYS A 197 -13.86 -16.45 22.59
CA LYS A 197 -14.10 -16.35 24.06
C LYS A 197 -14.85 -17.57 24.62
N ILE A 198 -15.46 -18.35 23.74
CA ILE A 198 -16.21 -19.56 24.06
C ILE A 198 -15.36 -20.74 23.57
N SER A 199 -14.93 -21.59 24.50
CA SER A 199 -14.25 -22.85 24.15
C SER A 199 -15.22 -23.76 23.39
N LYS A 200 -14.70 -24.73 22.62
CA LYS A 200 -15.54 -25.67 21.86
C LYS A 200 -16.52 -26.42 22.76
N GLU A 201 -16.06 -26.87 23.92
CA GLU A 201 -16.88 -27.53 24.95
C GLU A 201 -18.02 -26.65 25.44
N VAL A 202 -17.74 -25.36 25.70
CA VAL A 202 -18.76 -24.38 26.11
C VAL A 202 -19.74 -24.10 24.97
N GLY A 203 -19.25 -24.02 23.73
CA GLY A 203 -20.09 -23.83 22.55
C GLY A 203 -21.07 -25.00 22.37
N ASP A 204 -20.58 -26.23 22.46
CA ASP A 204 -21.39 -27.45 22.36
C ASP A 204 -22.44 -27.51 23.48
N TYR A 205 -22.07 -27.09 24.70
CA TYR A 205 -22.99 -27.00 25.83
C TYR A 205 -24.13 -25.99 25.61
N ILE A 206 -23.81 -24.77 25.15
CA ILE A 206 -24.81 -23.75 24.84
C ILE A 206 -25.75 -24.24 23.71
N ILE A 207 -25.20 -24.91 22.69
CA ILE A 207 -25.98 -25.52 21.60
C ILE A 207 -26.92 -26.60 22.13
N ALA A 208 -26.45 -27.46 23.04
CA ALA A 208 -27.26 -28.51 23.65
C ALA A 208 -28.42 -27.93 24.46
N LEU A 209 -28.15 -26.92 25.30
CA LEU A 209 -29.18 -26.21 26.05
C LEU A 209 -30.19 -25.52 25.13
N LYS A 210 -29.74 -24.87 24.05
CA LYS A 210 -30.63 -24.20 23.08
C LYS A 210 -31.54 -25.20 22.34
N ARG A 211 -31.06 -26.42 22.13
CA ARG A 211 -31.82 -27.51 21.49
C ARG A 211 -32.67 -28.32 22.47
N SER A 212 -32.56 -28.07 23.77
CA SER A 212 -33.39 -28.74 24.77
C SER A 212 -34.86 -28.37 24.56
N ARG A 213 -35.72 -29.39 24.53
CA ARG A 213 -37.18 -29.20 24.47
C ARG A 213 -37.78 -28.97 25.86
N VAL A 214 -37.09 -29.38 26.93
CA VAL A 214 -37.52 -29.20 28.32
C VAL A 214 -36.27 -29.14 29.21
N PRO A 215 -35.97 -27.99 29.87
CA PRO A 215 -36.61 -26.69 29.73
C PRO A 215 -36.28 -26.03 28.38
N VAL A 216 -37.20 -25.22 27.86
CA VAL A 216 -36.91 -24.34 26.72
C VAL A 216 -36.30 -23.05 27.26
N TYR A 217 -35.06 -22.78 26.89
CA TYR A 217 -34.33 -21.60 27.36
C TYR A 217 -34.40 -20.44 26.36
N THR A 218 -34.64 -19.25 26.88
CA THR A 218 -34.40 -17.98 26.17
C THR A 218 -32.90 -17.68 26.12
N ASP A 219 -32.48 -16.79 25.21
CA ASP A 219 -31.05 -16.45 25.05
C ASP A 219 -30.44 -15.89 26.35
N ALA A 220 -31.21 -15.11 27.12
CA ALA A 220 -30.78 -14.60 28.43
C ALA A 220 -30.59 -15.73 29.45
N GLN A 221 -31.54 -16.67 29.53
CA GLN A 221 -31.48 -17.81 30.46
C GLN A 221 -30.32 -18.76 30.15
N LEU A 222 -29.94 -18.91 28.87
CA LEU A 222 -28.76 -19.69 28.49
C LEU A 222 -27.48 -19.14 29.09
N PHE A 223 -27.30 -17.83 29.05
CA PHE A 223 -26.12 -17.18 29.65
C PHE A 223 -26.14 -17.26 31.18
N GLU A 224 -27.31 -17.15 31.81
CA GLU A 224 -27.46 -17.31 33.27
C GLU A 224 -27.12 -18.73 33.73
N VAL A 225 -27.69 -19.75 33.09
CA VAL A 225 -27.42 -21.17 33.40
C VAL A 225 -25.94 -21.47 33.21
N PHE A 226 -25.36 -21.00 32.10
CA PHE A 226 -23.93 -21.16 31.85
C PHE A 226 -23.06 -20.51 32.93
N ASN A 227 -23.34 -19.26 33.31
CA ASN A 227 -22.57 -18.56 34.34
C ASN A 227 -22.71 -19.21 35.72
N LEU A 228 -23.90 -19.74 36.05
CA LEU A 228 -24.12 -20.51 37.27
C LEU A 228 -23.26 -21.78 37.27
N GLU A 229 -23.28 -22.57 36.21
CA GLU A 229 -22.51 -23.82 36.12
C GLU A 229 -21.00 -23.61 36.12
N VAL A 230 -20.51 -22.55 35.49
CA VAL A 230 -19.09 -22.19 35.55
C VAL A 230 -18.67 -21.83 36.98
N LEU A 231 -19.52 -21.11 37.72
CA LEU A 231 -19.29 -20.79 39.14
C LEU A 231 -19.35 -22.04 40.03
N PHE A 232 -20.26 -22.98 39.78
CA PHE A 232 -20.35 -24.24 40.54
C PHE A 232 -19.24 -25.24 40.17
N GLY A 233 -18.81 -25.29 38.90
CA GLY A 233 -17.75 -26.15 38.41
C GLY A 233 -16.34 -25.73 38.88
N ALA A 234 -16.11 -24.43 39.06
CA ALA A 234 -14.86 -23.91 39.65
C ALA A 234 -14.69 -24.31 41.12
N GLY A 235 -15.78 -24.49 41.87
CA GLY A 235 -15.75 -24.95 43.27
C GLY A 235 -15.38 -26.44 43.44
N SER A 236 -15.58 -27.27 42.41
CA SER A 236 -15.31 -28.71 42.50
C SER A 236 -13.86 -29.10 42.19
N ARG A 237 -13.08 -28.25 41.51
CA ARG A 237 -11.68 -28.54 41.18
C ARG A 237 -10.69 -28.25 42.31
N TYR A 238 -11.07 -27.45 43.32
CA TYR A 238 -10.22 -27.16 44.48
C TYR A 238 -10.41 -28.12 45.68
N ARG A 239 -11.40 -29.03 45.64
CA ARG A 239 -11.59 -30.05 46.71
C ARG A 239 -10.89 -31.38 46.46
N ALA A 240 -10.28 -31.60 45.29
CA ALA A 240 -9.58 -32.84 44.95
C ALA A 240 -8.05 -32.78 45.17
N LEU A 241 -7.53 -31.67 45.73
CA LEU A 241 -6.11 -31.50 46.05
C LEU A 241 -5.82 -31.40 47.56
N GLU A 242 -6.84 -31.64 48.41
CA GLU A 242 -6.70 -31.68 49.88
C GLU A 242 -7.31 -32.98 50.48
N ALA A 243 -7.08 -34.12 49.83
CA ALA A 243 -7.35 -35.44 50.41
C ALA A 243 -6.20 -36.40 50.12
#